data_AF-A0A523IXW2-F1
#
_entry.id   AF-A0A523IXW2-F1
#
_cell.length_a   1.000
_cell.length_b   1.000
_cell.length_c   1.000
_cell.angle_alpha   90.00
_cell.angle_beta   90.00
_cell.angle_gamma   90.00
#
_symmetry.space_group_name_H-M   'P 1'
#
loop_
_entity.id
_entity.type
_entity.pdbx_description
1 polymer ?
#
loop_
_entity_poly.entity_id
_entity_poly.type
_entity_poly.pdbx_seq_one_letter_code
_entity_poly.pdbx_strand_id
1 'polypeptide(L)' 'MAEVTINIPDPILAIIQKRADMTKSTPEQLIATTAIICYAAAHYDSSKWLKSKDPMSEDMTASWT' A
#
# COMPACT_ATOMS: atom_id res chain seq x y z
N MET A 1 -15.85 6.51 3.93
CA MET A 1 -15.19 5.24 3.59
C MET A 1 -14.62 5.44 2.19
N ALA A 2 -13.34 5.14 1.96
CA ALA A 2 -12.75 5.30 0.62
C ALA A 2 -13.17 4.11 -0.25
N GLU A 3 -13.69 4.39 -1.45
CA GLU A 3 -14.10 3.37 -2.41
C GLU A 3 -13.22 3.48 -3.66
N VAL A 4 -12.83 2.34 -4.22
CA VAL A 4 -11.96 2.26 -5.39
C VAL A 4 -12.56 1.27 -6.38
N THR A 5 -12.75 1.71 -7.62
CA THR A 5 -13.20 0.86 -8.73
C THR A 5 -12.01 0.47 -9.59
N ILE A 6 -11.87 -0.82 -9.90
CA ILE A 6 -10.78 -1.37 -10.70
C ILE A 6 -11.34 -2.29 -11.77
N ASN A 7 -10.87 -2.11 -13.01
CA ASN A 7 -11.23 -2.97 -14.12
C ASN A 7 -10.23 -4.13 -14.18
N ILE A 8 -10.70 -5.34 -13.85
CA ILE A 8 -9.90 -6.56 -13.87
C ILE A 8 -10.32 -7.42 -15.07
N PRO A 9 -9.39 -7.89 -15.91
CA PRO A 9 -9.71 -8.83 -16.98
C PRO A 9 -10.31 -10.14 -16.45
N ASP A 10 -11.33 -10.68 -17.14
CA ASP A 10 -12.09 -11.87 -16.72
C ASP A 10 -11.22 -13.09 -16.32
N PRO A 11 -10.13 -13.44 -17.02
CA PRO A 11 -9.30 -14.58 -16.64
C PRO A 11 -8.65 -14.42 -15.25
N ILE A 12 -8.32 -13.18 -14.87
CA ILE A 12 -7.71 -12.87 -13.57
C ILE A 12 -8.77 -12.89 -12.48
N LEU A 13 -9.97 -12.39 -12.77
CA LEU A 13 -11.09 -12.42 -11.84
C LEU A 13 -11.46 -13.85 -11.43
N ALA A 14 -11.51 -14.78 -12.39
CA ALA A 14 -11.79 -16.19 -12.11
C ALA A 14 -10.75 -16.84 -11.17
N ILE A 15 -9.47 -16.48 -11.32
CA ILE A 15 -8.40 -16.95 -10.44
C ILE A 15 -8.57 -16.39 -9.03
N ILE A 16 -8.91 -15.10 -8.91
CA ILE A 16 -9.12 -14.43 -7.62
C ILE A 16 -10.32 -15.06 -6.89
N GLN A 17 -11.43 -15.30 -7.58
CA GLN A 17 -12.61 -15.96 -7.02
C GLN A 17 -12.27 -17.36 -6.50
N LYS A 18 -11.58 -18.17 -7.30
CA LYS A 18 -11.14 -19.50 -6.88
C LYS A 18 -10.26 -19.46 -5.63
N ARG A 19 -9.35 -18.48 -5.53
CA ARG A 19 -8.49 -18.31 -4.34
C ARG A 19 -9.30 -17.87 -3.13
N ALA A 20 -10.27 -16.97 -3.31
CA ALA A 20 -11.16 -16.50 -2.26
C ALA A 20 -11.97 -17.66 -1.65
N ASP A 21 -12.47 -18.57 -2.49
CA ASP A 21 -13.17 -19.77 -2.04
C ASP A 21 -12.27 -20.70 -1.22
N MET A 22 -11.01 -20.87 -1.63
CA MET A 22 -10.04 -21.69 -0.91
C MET A 22 -9.66 -21.12 0.45
N THR A 23 -9.52 -19.79 0.56
CA THR A 23 -9.13 -19.10 1.81
C THR A 23 -10.32 -18.69 2.67
N LYS A 24 -11.56 -19.01 2.25
CA LYS A 24 -12.81 -18.61 2.91
C LYS A 24 -12.88 -17.10 3.18
N SER A 25 -12.44 -16.32 2.20
CA SER A 25 -12.41 -14.85 2.25
C SER A 25 -13.18 -14.27 1.07
N THR A 26 -13.43 -12.97 1.05
CA THR A 26 -14.04 -12.35 -0.14
C THR A 26 -12.96 -11.98 -1.19
N PRO A 27 -13.31 -11.94 -2.49
CA PRO A 27 -12.40 -11.48 -3.54
C PRO A 27 -11.84 -10.07 -3.27
N GLU A 28 -12.66 -9.17 -2.75
CA GLU A 28 -12.30 -7.78 -2.44
C GLU A 28 -11.24 -7.72 -1.33
N GLN A 29 -11.40 -8.55 -0.29
CA GLN A 29 -10.42 -8.65 0.80
C GLN A 29 -9.06 -9.13 0.28
N LEU A 30 -9.06 -10.12 -0.63
CA LEU A 30 -7.83 -10.63 -1.25
C LEU A 30 -7.14 -9.57 -2.12
N ILE A 31 -7.91 -8.84 -2.93
CA ILE A 31 -7.38 -7.78 -3.78
C ILE A 31 -6.80 -6.65 -2.92
N ALA A 32 -7.54 -6.20 -1.91
CA ALA A 32 -7.08 -5.14 -1.00
C ALA A 32 -5.80 -5.56 -0.26
N THR A 33 -5.77 -6.77 0.29
CA THR A 33 -4.59 -7.27 1.03
C THR A 33 -3.38 -7.40 0.10
N THR A 34 -3.56 -7.91 -1.11
CA THR A 34 -2.48 -8.04 -2.09
C THR A 34 -1.97 -6.68 -2.55
N ALA A 35 -2.87 -5.73 -2.83
CA ALA A 35 -2.50 -4.37 -3.19
C ALA A 35 -1.74 -3.68 -2.04
N ILE A 36 -2.18 -3.85 -0.79
CA ILE A 36 -1.46 -3.36 0.39
C ILE A 36 -0.07 -4.00 0.43
N ILE A 37 0.08 -5.31 0.28
CA ILE A 37 1.41 -5.94 0.34
C ILE A 37 2.33 -5.43 -0.78
N CYS A 38 1.84 -5.30 -2.01
CA CYS A 38 2.63 -4.86 -3.16
C CYS A 38 3.00 -3.38 -3.10
N TYR A 39 2.10 -2.52 -2.61
CA TYR A 39 2.26 -1.06 -2.67
C TYR A 39 2.56 -0.39 -1.32
N ALA A 40 2.27 -1.03 -0.17
CA ALA A 40 2.54 -0.44 1.14
C ALA A 40 4.04 -0.32 1.42
N ALA A 41 4.86 -1.23 0.90
CA ALA A 41 6.32 -1.10 0.97
C ALA A 41 6.85 0.02 0.05
N ALA A 42 6.08 0.47 -0.94
CA ALA A 42 6.55 1.38 -1.99
C ALA A 42 6.25 2.86 -1.73
N HIS A 43 5.35 3.20 -0.78
CA HIS A 43 5.08 4.60 -0.42
C HIS A 43 5.75 4.97 0.91
N TYR A 44 7.08 4.89 0.96
CA TYR A 44 7.85 5.58 1.98
C TYR A 44 7.89 7.07 1.64
N ASP A 45 6.85 7.80 2.06
CA ASP A 45 6.78 9.25 1.91
C ASP A 45 7.69 9.91 2.97
N SER A 46 8.98 10.00 2.64
CA SER A 46 10.00 10.63 3.49
C SER A 46 9.70 12.11 3.75
N SER A 47 8.84 12.77 2.94
CA SER A 47 8.42 14.16 3.14
C SER A 47 7.60 14.36 4.41
N LYS A 48 6.98 13.30 4.94
CA LYS A 48 6.25 13.35 6.22
C LYS A 48 7.15 13.29 7.45
N TRP A 49 8.38 12.79 7.30
CA TRP A 49 9.34 12.57 8.38
C TRP A 49 10.51 13.57 8.36
N LEU A 50 10.80 14.18 7.21
CA LEU A 50 11.84 15.20 7.02
C LEU A 50 11.29 16.64 7.08
N LYS A 51 10.22 16.89 7.84
CA LYS A 51 9.56 18.22 7.90
C LYS A 51 10.40 19.32 8.56
N SER A 52 11.59 19.02 9.08
CA SER A 52 12.40 19.99 9.85
C SER A 52 13.85 20.13 9.39
N LYS A 53 14.30 19.43 8.34
CA LYS A 53 15.64 19.65 7.78
C LYS A 53 15.58 20.59 6.60
N ASP A 54 16.15 21.77 6.79
CA ASP A 54 16.51 22.66 5.69
C ASP A 54 17.34 21.88 4.66
N PRO A 55 16.94 21.83 3.38
CA PRO A 55 17.66 21.10 2.33
C PRO A 55 19.11 21.59 2.11
N MET A 56 19.48 22.73 2.69
CA MET A 56 20.84 23.30 2.66
C MET A 56 21.63 23.06 3.95
N SER A 57 21.04 22.42 4.96
CA SER A 57 21.74 22.12 6.22
C SER A 57 22.56 20.85 6.09
N GLU A 58 23.88 20.96 6.21
CA GLU A 58 24.79 19.81 6.35
C GLU A 58 24.69 19.14 7.74
N ASP A 59 23.94 19.75 8.68
CA ASP A 59 23.80 19.22 10.03
C ASP A 59 22.80 18.06 10.07
N MET A 60 23.36 16.86 10.23
CA MET A 60 22.59 15.61 10.25
C MET A 60 22.09 15.23 11.64
N THR A 61 22.36 16.01 12.67
CA THR A 61 21.96 15.70 14.05
C THR A 61 20.46 15.88 14.26
N ALA A 62 19.86 14.97 15.03
CA ALA A 62 18.47 15.08 15.49
C ALA A 62 18.48 15.48 16.97
N SER A 63 17.70 16.50 17.33
CA SER A 63 17.57 16.90 18.73
C SER A 63 16.82 15.82 19.52
N TRP A 64 17.48 15.26 20.53
CA TRP A 64 16.85 14.36 21.50
C TRP A 64 16.22 15.21 22.61
N THR A 65 14.95 15.59 22.42
CA THR A 65 14.09 16.15 23.47
C THR A 65 12.93 15.21 23.73
#